data_AF-A0A915V6N9-F1
#
_entry.id   AF-A0A915V6N9-F1
#
_cell.length_a   1.000
_cell.length_b   1.000
_cell.length_c   1.000
_cell.angle_alpha   90.00
_cell.angle_beta   90.00
_cell.angle_gamma   90.00
#
_symmetry.space_group_name_H-M   'P 1'
#
loop_
_entity.id
_entity.type
_entity.pdbx_description
1 polymer ?
#
loop_
_entity_poly.entity_id
_entity_poly.type
_entity_poly.pdbx_seq_one_letter_code
_entity_poly.pdbx_strand_id
1 'polypeptide(L)'
;MDGADSTGSANSAWRYSGDTVDVALLAFGYKAGLDPNALHREIEVVADIPFESERKFAARLYRDHRDRDAGRLHVAVKGAAETVLGLCETMLTAQGNEPVDRAQMEARAEHLAEDGYRVIAVAAATLEANDSDLDDLAQGFDEARLPPLTFLGLTGMIDPLRPEAKAAIETCRTAGVTVSMITGDHPATALTIARELGIAERKDELVVGRDLPDTESGDDPTFVEHVKDVHVFARVSPCKSCTSCRPCASWVTSSPSPATASTMHLPCAPPTSAWPWAPAPTWPRTPPPSS
;
A
#
# COMPACT_ATOMS: atom_id res chain seq x y z
N MET A 1 -37.56 1.32 -37.72
CA MET A 1 -38.05 0.19 -36.91
C MET A 1 -37.10 -0.95 -37.27
N ASP A 2 -36.00 -1.18 -36.60
CA ASP A 2 -35.56 -0.96 -35.20
C ASP A 2 -34.04 -0.61 -35.24
N GLY A 3 -33.39 0.16 -34.38
CA GLY A 3 -33.65 0.51 -32.99
C GLY A 3 -32.51 -0.01 -32.11
N ALA A 4 -31.45 0.80 -31.93
CA ALA A 4 -30.40 0.74 -30.87
C ALA A 4 -29.58 -0.58 -30.76
N ASP A 5 -28.35 -0.63 -30.26
CA ASP A 5 -27.68 0.22 -29.29
C ASP A 5 -26.16 0.09 -29.45
N SER A 6 -25.48 1.23 -29.30
CA SER A 6 -24.05 1.43 -29.45
C SER A 6 -23.45 1.75 -28.10
N THR A 7 -22.92 0.76 -27.38
CA THR A 7 -22.00 1.00 -26.26
C THR A 7 -21.10 -0.22 -26.04
N GLY A 8 -19.93 -0.18 -26.66
CA GLY A 8 -18.84 -1.13 -26.44
C GLY A 8 -17.58 -0.43 -25.95
N SER A 9 -17.67 0.43 -24.94
CA SER A 9 -16.48 0.90 -24.20
C SER A 9 -16.23 -0.06 -23.04
N ALA A 10 -15.74 -1.25 -23.36
CA ALA A 10 -15.14 -2.11 -22.35
C ALA A 10 -13.81 -1.47 -21.93
N ASN A 11 -13.85 -0.65 -20.89
CA ASN A 11 -12.66 -0.23 -20.16
C ASN A 11 -12.02 -1.52 -19.64
N SER A 12 -10.99 -2.02 -20.31
CA SER A 12 -10.32 -3.27 -19.96
C SER A 12 -9.67 -3.07 -18.60
N ALA A 13 -10.39 -3.44 -17.53
CA ALA A 13 -9.93 -3.29 -16.16
C ALA A 13 -8.58 -4.00 -16.02
N TRP A 14 -7.56 -3.25 -15.64
CA TRP A 14 -6.21 -3.76 -15.44
C TRP A 14 -6.25 -4.82 -14.33
N ARG A 15 -6.02 -6.08 -14.71
CA ARG A 15 -6.04 -7.22 -13.77
C ARG A 15 -4.60 -7.53 -13.36
N TYR A 16 -4.32 -7.34 -12.09
CA TYR A 16 -3.04 -7.66 -11.48
C TYR A 16 -3.26 -8.54 -10.25
N SER A 17 -2.21 -9.26 -9.85
CA SER A 17 -2.16 -10.08 -8.65
C SER A 17 -0.87 -9.75 -7.93
N GLY A 18 -0.92 -9.53 -6.61
CA GLY A 18 0.22 -9.14 -5.79
C GLY A 18 -0.13 -8.10 -4.74
N ASP A 19 0.88 -7.69 -3.98
CA ASP A 19 0.75 -6.59 -3.04
C ASP A 19 0.46 -5.26 -3.77
N THR A 20 -0.30 -4.39 -3.10
CA THR A 20 -0.74 -3.09 -3.65
C THR A 20 0.41 -2.15 -4.02
N VAL A 21 1.50 -2.12 -3.25
CA VAL A 21 2.70 -1.31 -3.48
C VAL A 21 3.43 -1.82 -4.72
N ASP A 22 3.56 -3.13 -4.85
CA ASP A 22 4.26 -3.77 -5.97
C ASP A 22 3.54 -3.49 -7.29
N VAL A 23 2.23 -3.54 -7.27
CA VAL A 23 1.41 -3.23 -8.42
C VAL A 23 1.50 -1.75 -8.76
N ALA A 24 1.48 -0.86 -7.76
CA ALA A 24 1.61 0.58 -8.00
C ALA A 24 2.95 0.90 -8.67
N LEU A 25 4.04 0.28 -8.22
CA LEU A 25 5.36 0.40 -8.86
C LEU A 25 5.37 -0.18 -10.28
N LEU A 26 4.71 -1.32 -10.50
CA LEU A 26 4.58 -1.92 -11.83
C LEU A 26 3.82 -0.98 -12.79
N ALA A 27 2.69 -0.43 -12.35
CA ALA A 27 1.89 0.52 -13.11
C ALA A 27 2.68 1.81 -13.40
N PHE A 28 3.49 2.28 -12.45
CA PHE A 28 4.41 3.40 -12.67
C PHE A 28 5.41 3.09 -13.78
N GLY A 29 6.01 1.88 -13.80
CA GLY A 29 6.88 1.43 -14.89
C GLY A 29 6.22 1.49 -16.26
N TYR A 30 5.00 0.98 -16.39
CA TYR A 30 4.24 1.08 -17.65
C TYR A 30 3.99 2.54 -18.08
N LYS A 31 3.62 3.41 -17.13
CA LYS A 31 3.40 4.84 -17.42
C LYS A 31 4.68 5.57 -17.81
N ALA A 32 5.84 5.11 -17.32
CA ALA A 32 7.15 5.60 -17.71
C ALA A 32 7.60 5.09 -19.11
N GLY A 33 6.77 4.30 -19.80
CA GLY A 33 7.07 3.77 -21.12
C GLY A 33 7.91 2.48 -21.10
N LEU A 34 8.06 1.84 -19.93
CA LEU A 34 8.69 0.53 -19.84
C LEU A 34 7.67 -0.57 -20.16
N ASP A 35 8.17 -1.70 -20.67
CA ASP A 35 7.41 -2.96 -20.72
C ASP A 35 8.00 -3.93 -19.67
N PRO A 36 7.48 -3.93 -18.43
CA PRO A 36 7.88 -4.88 -17.40
C PRO A 36 7.82 -6.35 -17.81
N ASN A 37 6.88 -6.75 -18.69
CA ASN A 37 6.81 -8.14 -19.14
C ASN A 37 7.97 -8.47 -20.09
N ALA A 38 8.37 -7.53 -20.95
CA ALA A 38 9.58 -7.67 -21.75
C ALA A 38 10.82 -7.73 -20.86
N LEU A 39 10.97 -6.80 -19.91
CA LEU A 39 12.09 -6.80 -18.96
C LEU A 39 12.20 -8.12 -18.20
N HIS A 40 11.07 -8.66 -17.74
CA HIS A 40 11.07 -9.91 -16.98
C HIS A 40 11.51 -11.12 -17.82
N ARG A 41 11.25 -11.14 -19.13
CA ARG A 41 11.73 -12.22 -20.02
C ARG A 41 13.24 -12.19 -20.25
N GLU A 42 13.84 -11.02 -20.11
CA GLU A 42 15.28 -10.81 -20.28
C GLU A 42 16.06 -11.01 -18.96
N ILE A 43 15.35 -11.26 -17.86
CA ILE A 43 15.93 -11.39 -16.52
C ILE A 43 15.78 -12.83 -16.02
N GLU A 44 16.89 -13.43 -15.61
CA GLU A 44 16.91 -14.69 -14.87
C GLU A 44 17.07 -14.37 -13.37
N VAL A 45 16.05 -14.70 -12.57
CA VAL A 45 16.12 -14.54 -11.11
C VAL A 45 16.94 -15.68 -10.53
N VAL A 46 18.02 -15.33 -9.82
CA VAL A 46 18.94 -16.30 -9.18
C VAL A 46 18.49 -16.59 -7.74
N ALA A 47 18.17 -15.54 -6.99
CA ALA A 47 17.70 -15.65 -5.61
C ALA A 47 16.90 -14.40 -5.20
N ASP A 48 16.09 -14.51 -4.16
CA ASP A 48 15.32 -13.41 -3.61
C ASP A 48 15.28 -13.43 -2.08
N ILE A 49 15.25 -12.24 -1.50
CA ILE A 49 14.94 -12.01 -0.09
C ILE A 49 13.53 -11.43 -0.07
N PRO A 50 12.50 -12.22 0.31
CA PRO A 50 11.14 -11.74 0.35
C PRO A 50 10.97 -10.68 1.44
N PHE A 51 9.96 -9.83 1.24
CA PHE A 51 9.61 -8.81 2.23
C PHE A 51 9.14 -9.46 3.54
N GLU A 52 9.76 -9.06 4.65
CA GLU A 52 9.28 -9.36 5.99
C GLU A 52 9.13 -8.06 6.79
N SER A 53 8.06 -7.95 7.58
CA SER A 53 7.73 -6.73 8.33
C SER A 53 8.82 -6.30 9.31
N GLU A 54 9.60 -7.25 9.83
CA GLU A 54 10.73 -6.97 10.73
C GLU A 54 11.91 -6.34 9.98
N ARG A 55 12.22 -6.83 8.77
CA ARG A 55 13.30 -6.32 7.92
C ARG A 55 12.91 -5.05 7.18
N LYS A 56 11.65 -4.91 6.78
CA LYS A 56 11.10 -3.77 6.01
C LYS A 56 11.74 -3.54 4.64
N PHE A 57 12.40 -4.53 4.06
CA PHE A 57 12.90 -4.49 2.68
C PHE A 57 12.73 -5.84 1.98
N ALA A 58 12.80 -5.82 0.65
CA ALA A 58 12.93 -6.99 -0.20
C ALA A 58 14.08 -6.78 -1.18
N ALA A 59 14.76 -7.86 -1.54
CA ALA A 59 15.87 -7.84 -2.48
C ALA A 59 15.74 -8.96 -3.52
N ARG A 60 16.27 -8.74 -4.71
CA ARG A 60 16.43 -9.78 -5.74
C ARG A 60 17.82 -9.73 -6.33
N LEU A 61 18.42 -10.91 -6.46
CA LEU A 61 19.62 -11.18 -7.23
C LEU A 61 19.21 -11.76 -8.58
N TYR A 62 19.71 -11.19 -9.67
CA TYR A 62 19.32 -11.60 -11.00
C TYR A 62 20.42 -11.39 -12.04
N ARG A 63 20.35 -12.15 -13.14
CA ARG A 63 21.08 -11.89 -14.37
C ARG A 63 20.22 -11.10 -15.34
N ASP A 64 20.84 -10.18 -16.05
CA ASP A 64 20.21 -9.47 -17.17
C ASP A 64 20.86 -9.95 -18.48
N HIS A 65 20.10 -10.67 -19.30
CA HIS A 65 20.60 -11.23 -20.57
C HIS A 65 20.90 -10.16 -21.63
N ARG A 66 20.48 -8.90 -21.41
CA ARG A 66 20.83 -7.77 -22.28
C ARG A 66 22.21 -7.20 -21.98
N ASP A 67 22.76 -7.51 -20.82
CA ASP A 67 24.10 -7.10 -20.46
C ASP A 67 25.11 -7.84 -21.34
N ARG A 68 26.05 -7.09 -21.92
CA ARG A 68 27.01 -7.63 -22.89
C ARG A 68 28.14 -8.40 -22.22
N ASP A 69 28.35 -8.15 -20.93
CA ASP A 69 29.36 -8.84 -20.13
C ASP A 69 28.71 -10.03 -19.43
N ALA A 70 28.83 -11.20 -20.07
CA ALA A 70 28.37 -12.47 -19.53
C ALA A 70 29.13 -12.76 -18.22
N GLY A 71 28.47 -12.55 -17.07
CA GLY A 71 29.05 -12.71 -15.73
C GLY A 71 28.59 -11.68 -14.71
N ARG A 72 27.97 -10.58 -15.14
CA ARG A 72 27.42 -9.61 -14.19
C ARG A 72 26.13 -10.11 -13.54
N LEU A 73 26.10 -10.01 -12.21
CA LEU A 73 24.91 -10.14 -11.41
C LEU A 73 24.45 -8.78 -10.93
N HIS A 74 23.13 -8.61 -10.89
CA HIS A 74 22.49 -7.39 -10.45
C HIS A 74 21.67 -7.68 -9.20
N VAL A 75 21.78 -6.78 -8.23
CA VAL A 75 20.94 -6.78 -7.03
C VAL A 75 20.02 -5.58 -7.11
N ALA A 76 18.72 -5.79 -6.96
CA ALA A 76 17.74 -4.72 -6.80
C ALA A 76 17.07 -4.83 -5.43
N VAL A 77 17.01 -3.73 -4.71
CA VAL A 77 16.44 -3.64 -3.36
C VAL A 77 15.35 -2.56 -3.34
N LYS A 78 14.24 -2.88 -2.67
CA LYS A 78 13.19 -1.91 -2.35
C LYS A 78 12.74 -2.06 -0.89
N GLY A 79 12.35 -0.97 -0.26
CA GLY A 79 11.88 -1.04 1.12
C GLY A 79 11.62 0.32 1.77
N ALA A 80 11.51 0.30 3.09
CA ALA A 80 11.44 1.51 3.90
C ALA A 80 12.71 2.36 3.71
N ALA A 81 12.56 3.68 3.69
CA ALA A 81 13.65 4.59 3.37
C ALA A 81 14.80 4.48 4.37
N GLU A 82 14.49 4.43 5.67
CA GLU A 82 15.48 4.30 6.74
C GLU A 82 16.29 3.01 6.63
N THR A 83 15.63 1.90 6.28
CA THR A 83 16.27 0.59 6.13
C THR A 83 17.20 0.58 4.92
N VAL A 84 16.68 0.96 3.75
CA VAL A 84 17.44 0.88 2.49
C VAL A 84 18.63 1.85 2.50
N LEU A 85 18.48 3.06 3.04
CA LEU A 85 19.58 4.01 3.17
C LEU A 85 20.69 3.49 4.10
N GLY A 86 20.32 2.71 5.13
CA GLY A 86 21.27 2.02 6.00
C GLY A 86 22.14 0.98 5.27
N LEU A 87 21.61 0.38 4.20
CA LEU A 87 22.30 -0.61 3.36
C LEU A 87 23.14 0.02 2.22
N CYS A 88 23.01 1.33 1.99
CA CYS A 88 23.70 2.02 0.90
C CYS A 88 25.04 2.62 1.36
N GLU A 89 26.06 2.53 0.50
CA GLU A 89 27.33 3.26 0.64
C GLU A 89 27.40 4.48 -0.27
N THR A 90 26.76 4.40 -1.44
CA THR A 90 26.75 5.47 -2.43
C THR A 90 25.34 5.80 -2.88
N MET A 91 25.17 6.91 -3.58
CA MET A 91 23.95 7.32 -4.27
C MET A 91 24.26 7.73 -5.70
N LEU A 92 23.35 7.43 -6.62
CA LEU A 92 23.45 7.84 -8.00
C LEU A 92 23.02 9.31 -8.16
N THR A 93 23.91 10.14 -8.66
CA THR A 93 23.68 11.55 -8.99
C THR A 93 23.78 11.78 -10.51
N ALA A 94 23.46 12.99 -10.97
CA ALA A 94 23.65 13.35 -12.37
C ALA A 94 25.13 13.36 -12.79
N GLN A 95 26.05 13.42 -11.82
CA GLN A 95 27.49 13.44 -12.01
C GLN A 95 28.13 12.06 -11.86
N GLY A 96 27.38 11.05 -11.40
CA GLY A 96 27.86 9.70 -11.15
C GLY A 96 27.55 9.25 -9.72
N ASN A 97 28.29 8.24 -9.23
CA ASN A 97 28.09 7.75 -7.87
C ASN A 97 28.86 8.62 -6.87
N GLU A 98 28.18 9.08 -5.82
CA GLU A 98 28.74 9.85 -4.71
C GLU A 98 28.43 9.15 -3.37
N PRO A 99 29.16 9.41 -2.27
CA PRO A 99 28.80 8.90 -0.96
C PRO A 99 27.37 9.28 -0.58
N VAL A 100 26.60 8.34 -0.02
CA VAL A 100 25.20 8.60 0.31
C VAL A 100 25.05 9.60 1.47
N ASP A 101 24.33 10.69 1.23
CA ASP A 101 23.89 11.62 2.28
C ASP A 101 22.60 11.10 2.92
N ARG A 102 22.74 10.16 3.87
CA ARG A 102 21.60 9.48 4.51
C ARG A 102 20.65 10.47 5.19
N ALA A 103 21.19 11.41 5.96
CA ALA A 103 20.39 12.37 6.72
C ALA A 103 19.54 13.25 5.79
N GLN A 104 20.12 13.70 4.67
CA GLN A 104 19.36 14.47 3.69
C GLN A 104 18.26 13.64 3.01
N MET A 105 18.54 12.39 2.65
CA MET A 105 17.56 11.52 1.99
C MET A 105 16.43 11.09 2.94
N GLU A 106 16.74 10.83 4.22
CA GLU A 106 15.75 10.58 5.26
C GLU A 106 14.82 11.78 5.46
N ALA A 107 15.38 13.00 5.56
CA ALA A 107 14.58 14.21 5.66
C ALA A 107 13.65 14.43 4.45
N ARG A 108 14.12 14.09 3.24
CA ARG A 108 13.27 14.15 2.03
C ARG A 108 12.17 13.08 2.07
N ALA A 109 12.46 11.89 2.55
CA ALA A 109 11.47 10.83 2.71
C ALA A 109 10.40 11.23 3.74
N GLU A 110 10.80 11.84 4.85
CA GLU A 110 9.88 12.34 5.86
C GLU A 110 8.98 13.45 5.32
N HIS A 111 9.54 14.41 4.57
CA HIS A 111 8.75 15.47 3.94
C HIS A 111 7.68 14.92 2.97
N LEU A 112 8.04 13.93 2.13
CA LEU A 112 7.08 13.26 1.27
C LEU A 112 6.00 12.52 2.08
N ALA A 113 6.36 11.92 3.21
CA ALA A 113 5.39 11.26 4.08
C ALA A 113 4.43 12.25 4.76
N GLU A 114 4.90 13.44 5.14
CA GLU A 114 4.07 14.53 5.65
C GLU A 114 3.04 15.01 4.62
N ASP A 115 3.43 15.05 3.35
CA ASP A 115 2.56 15.35 2.21
C ASP A 115 1.57 14.20 1.89
N GLY A 116 1.60 13.10 2.65
CA GLY A 116 0.66 11.99 2.54
C GLY A 116 1.09 10.90 1.55
N TYR A 117 2.30 10.96 1.01
CA TYR A 117 2.83 9.90 0.17
C TYR A 117 3.32 8.72 1.02
N ARG A 118 2.99 7.50 0.59
CA ARG A 118 3.72 6.30 0.99
C ARG A 118 5.03 6.28 0.22
N VAL A 119 6.15 6.35 0.95
CA VAL A 119 7.49 6.45 0.36
C VAL A 119 8.18 5.09 0.36
N ILE A 120 8.74 4.69 -0.78
CA ILE A 120 9.55 3.49 -0.96
C ILE A 120 10.91 3.91 -1.53
N ALA A 121 11.98 3.49 -0.87
CA ALA A 121 13.34 3.65 -1.36
C ALA A 121 13.72 2.51 -2.30
N VAL A 122 14.51 2.82 -3.32
CA VAL A 122 15.07 1.85 -4.26
C VAL A 122 16.59 1.99 -4.33
N ALA A 123 17.28 0.86 -4.35
CA ALA A 123 18.72 0.77 -4.43
C ALA A 123 19.13 -0.41 -5.30
N ALA A 124 20.35 -0.36 -5.83
CA ALA A 124 20.90 -1.43 -6.64
C ALA A 124 22.39 -1.64 -6.41
N ALA A 125 22.88 -2.80 -6.78
CA ALA A 125 24.31 -3.09 -6.88
C ALA A 125 24.57 -4.00 -8.08
N THR A 126 25.81 -3.98 -8.54
CA THR A 126 26.30 -4.84 -9.60
C THR A 126 27.54 -5.56 -9.09
N LEU A 127 27.56 -6.87 -9.34
CA LEU A 127 28.59 -7.80 -8.89
C LEU A 127 29.21 -8.45 -10.13
N GLU A 128 30.54 -8.51 -10.15
CA GLU A 128 31.26 -9.38 -11.08
C GLU A 128 31.28 -10.79 -10.46
N ALA A 129 30.65 -11.77 -11.11
CA ALA A 129 30.59 -13.14 -10.63
C ALA A 129 30.96 -14.13 -11.74
N ASN A 130 31.69 -15.18 -11.40
CA ASN A 130 31.91 -16.30 -12.30
C ASN A 130 30.82 -17.37 -12.10
N ASP A 131 30.80 -18.39 -12.96
CA ASP A 131 29.75 -19.42 -12.89
C ASP A 131 29.76 -20.22 -11.57
N SER A 132 30.91 -20.40 -10.93
CA SER A 132 31.00 -21.10 -9.64
C SER A 132 30.48 -20.29 -8.45
N ASP A 133 30.52 -18.95 -8.52
CA ASP A 133 30.00 -18.08 -7.45
C ASP A 133 28.46 -18.12 -7.37
N LEU A 134 27.80 -18.59 -8.43
CA LEU A 134 26.34 -18.58 -8.57
C LEU A 134 25.64 -19.59 -7.69
N ASP A 135 26.15 -20.82 -7.66
CA ASP A 135 25.53 -21.89 -6.88
C ASP A 135 25.62 -21.54 -5.38
N ASP A 136 26.74 -20.95 -4.95
CA ASP A 136 26.97 -20.50 -3.58
C ASP A 136 26.11 -19.30 -3.19
N LEU A 137 25.93 -18.33 -4.11
CA LEU A 137 25.05 -17.19 -3.90
C LEU A 137 23.57 -17.62 -3.90
N ALA A 138 23.17 -18.51 -4.81
CA ALA A 138 21.80 -18.99 -4.91
C ALA A 138 21.33 -19.74 -3.65
N GLN A 139 22.22 -20.52 -3.02
CA GLN A 139 21.86 -21.34 -1.85
C GLN A 139 21.82 -20.57 -0.52
N GLY A 140 22.33 -19.35 -0.46
CA GLY A 140 22.48 -18.63 0.81
C GLY A 140 22.34 -17.12 0.71
N PHE A 141 21.67 -16.60 -0.32
CA PHE A 141 21.44 -15.16 -0.45
C PHE A 141 20.55 -14.64 0.69
N ASP A 142 21.16 -13.88 1.59
CA ASP A 142 20.52 -13.25 2.73
C ASP A 142 21.03 -11.82 2.94
N GLU A 143 20.53 -11.14 3.97
CA GLU A 143 20.91 -9.75 4.28
C GLU A 143 22.41 -9.59 4.55
N ALA A 144 23.05 -10.59 5.17
CA ALA A 144 24.48 -10.54 5.48
C ALA A 144 25.36 -10.69 4.24
N ARG A 145 24.82 -11.25 3.16
CA ARG A 145 25.48 -11.38 1.86
C ARG A 145 25.09 -10.29 0.86
N LEU A 146 24.32 -9.27 1.27
CA LEU A 146 24.06 -8.12 0.41
C LEU A 146 25.36 -7.35 0.16
N PRO A 147 25.67 -7.02 -1.10
CA PRO A 147 26.80 -6.15 -1.39
C PRO A 147 26.49 -4.71 -0.97
N PRO A 148 27.53 -3.84 -0.88
CA PRO A 148 27.35 -2.40 -0.81
C PRO A 148 26.40 -1.89 -1.89
N LEU A 149 25.32 -1.24 -1.48
CA LEU A 149 24.31 -0.74 -2.42
C LEU A 149 24.58 0.70 -2.83
N THR A 150 24.13 1.02 -4.04
CA THR A 150 23.97 2.38 -4.56
C THR A 150 22.49 2.77 -4.47
N PHE A 151 22.20 3.82 -3.69
CA PHE A 151 20.87 4.41 -3.61
C PHE A 151 20.49 5.06 -4.93
N LEU A 152 19.33 4.68 -5.48
CA LEU A 152 18.86 5.19 -6.77
C LEU A 152 17.83 6.31 -6.61
N GLY A 153 17.00 6.25 -5.57
CA GLY A 153 16.01 7.28 -5.32
C GLY A 153 14.86 6.86 -4.41
N LEU A 154 13.94 7.81 -4.21
CA LEU A 154 12.68 7.63 -3.52
C LEU A 154 11.54 7.62 -4.53
N THR A 155 10.56 6.77 -4.28
CA THR A 155 9.28 6.76 -5.00
C THR A 155 8.17 7.06 -4.01
N GLY A 156 7.33 8.05 -4.34
CA GLY A 156 6.14 8.40 -3.57
C GLY A 156 4.90 7.86 -4.27
N MET A 157 4.05 7.14 -3.54
CA MET A 157 2.73 6.72 -4.01
C MET A 157 1.67 7.25 -3.07
N ILE A 158 0.61 7.80 -3.63
CA ILE A 158 -0.53 8.32 -2.87
C ILE A 158 -1.78 7.62 -3.43
N ASP A 159 -2.71 7.26 -2.54
CA ASP A 159 -4.06 6.92 -2.97
C ASP A 159 -4.83 8.24 -3.07
N PRO A 160 -5.04 8.76 -4.29
CA PRO A 160 -5.70 10.05 -4.44
C PRO A 160 -7.13 9.94 -3.93
N LEU A 161 -7.57 11.01 -3.26
CA LEU A 161 -8.96 11.09 -2.86
C LEU A 161 -9.85 11.00 -4.08
N ARG A 162 -10.81 10.09 -4.01
CA ARG A 162 -11.88 9.96 -4.97
C ARG A 162 -12.62 11.30 -5.08
N PRO A 163 -12.72 11.94 -6.26
CA PRO A 163 -13.46 13.19 -6.41
C PRO A 163 -14.90 13.11 -5.89
N GLU A 164 -15.52 11.93 -6.06
CA GLU A 164 -16.85 11.64 -5.55
C GLU A 164 -16.93 11.64 -4.01
N ALA A 165 -15.84 11.36 -3.30
CA ALA A 165 -15.82 11.34 -1.84
C ALA A 165 -16.06 12.73 -1.26
N LYS A 166 -15.41 13.77 -1.82
CA LYS A 166 -15.62 15.14 -1.37
C LYS A 166 -17.06 15.60 -1.59
N ALA A 167 -17.62 15.34 -2.76
CA ALA A 167 -19.02 15.68 -3.08
C ALA A 167 -20.01 14.93 -2.17
N ALA A 168 -19.76 13.67 -1.85
CA ALA A 168 -20.58 12.90 -0.93
C ALA A 168 -20.53 13.46 0.49
N ILE A 169 -19.35 13.85 0.98
CA ILE A 169 -19.19 14.44 2.32
C ILE A 169 -19.89 15.79 2.42
N GLU A 170 -19.75 16.65 1.41
CA GLU A 170 -20.47 17.94 1.36
C GLU A 170 -21.99 17.74 1.35
N THR A 171 -22.48 16.72 0.64
CA THR A 171 -23.90 16.36 0.62
C THR A 171 -24.38 15.94 2.02
N CYS A 172 -23.64 15.05 2.69
CA CYS A 172 -23.93 14.62 4.06
C CYS A 172 -23.94 15.81 5.05
N ARG A 173 -22.93 16.70 4.96
CA ARG A 173 -22.84 17.89 5.81
C ARG A 173 -24.03 18.83 5.60
N THR A 174 -24.44 19.04 4.35
CA THR A 174 -25.60 19.88 4.01
C THR A 174 -26.92 19.27 4.53
N ALA A 175 -26.99 17.94 4.64
CA ALA A 175 -28.10 17.22 5.24
C ALA A 175 -28.05 17.17 6.78
N GLY A 176 -27.05 17.78 7.43
CA GLY A 176 -26.88 17.75 8.89
C GLY A 176 -26.32 16.44 9.44
N VAL A 177 -25.69 15.61 8.59
CA VAL A 177 -25.05 14.36 8.99
C VAL A 177 -23.56 14.60 9.28
N THR A 178 -23.13 14.23 10.49
CA THR A 178 -21.71 14.23 10.86
C THR A 178 -20.99 13.08 10.19
N VAL A 179 -19.86 13.35 9.53
CA VAL A 179 -19.03 12.35 8.88
C VAL A 179 -17.76 12.15 9.70
N SER A 180 -17.38 10.90 9.95
CA SER A 180 -16.13 10.53 10.59
C SER A 180 -15.31 9.60 9.68
N MET A 181 -13.99 9.74 9.74
CA MET A 181 -13.01 8.93 9.01
C MET A 181 -12.43 7.85 9.92
N ILE A 182 -12.42 6.60 9.46
CA ILE A 182 -11.71 5.50 10.11
C ILE A 182 -10.70 4.94 9.12
N THR A 183 -9.42 4.92 9.48
CA THR A 183 -8.35 4.39 8.64
C THR A 183 -7.30 3.61 9.43
N GLY A 184 -6.65 2.65 8.77
CA GLY A 184 -5.46 1.96 9.25
C GLY A 184 -4.16 2.75 9.03
N ASP A 185 -4.22 3.88 8.33
CA ASP A 185 -3.04 4.67 7.94
C ASP A 185 -2.34 5.37 9.12
N HIS A 186 -1.17 5.93 8.82
CA HIS A 186 -0.42 6.74 9.76
C HIS A 186 -1.25 7.98 10.19
N PRO A 187 -1.21 8.39 11.48
CA PRO A 187 -1.98 9.54 11.97
C PRO A 187 -1.77 10.84 11.19
N ALA A 188 -0.53 11.10 10.75
CA ALA A 188 -0.22 12.28 9.95
C ALA A 188 -0.99 12.28 8.61
N THR A 189 -0.91 11.18 7.86
CA THR A 189 -1.62 11.00 6.59
C THR A 189 -3.13 11.08 6.76
N ALA A 190 -3.67 10.42 7.79
CA ALA A 190 -5.10 10.45 8.08
C ALA A 190 -5.61 11.88 8.33
N LEU A 191 -4.87 12.70 9.10
CA LEU A 191 -5.22 14.09 9.35
C LEU A 191 -5.14 14.95 8.09
N THR A 192 -4.10 14.78 7.28
CA THR A 192 -3.95 15.49 5.99
C THR A 192 -5.14 15.20 5.07
N ILE A 193 -5.51 13.93 4.93
CA ILE A 193 -6.65 13.51 4.11
C ILE A 193 -7.97 14.05 4.69
N ALA A 194 -8.15 13.97 6.01
CA ALA A 194 -9.35 14.48 6.68
C ALA A 194 -9.52 15.99 6.48
N ARG A 195 -8.43 16.77 6.50
CA ARG A 195 -8.46 18.21 6.20
C ARG A 195 -8.86 18.48 4.76
N GLU A 196 -8.30 17.73 3.83
CA GLU A 196 -8.62 17.90 2.40
C GLU A 196 -10.09 17.58 2.08
N LEU A 197 -10.66 16.60 2.78
CA LEU A 197 -12.09 16.23 2.71
C LEU A 197 -13.00 17.12 3.56
N GLY A 198 -12.45 18.02 4.38
CA GLY A 198 -13.22 18.85 5.31
C GLY A 198 -13.92 18.04 6.41
N ILE A 199 -13.32 16.92 6.85
CA ILE A 199 -13.78 16.09 7.96
C ILE A 199 -13.24 16.61 9.30
N ALA A 200 -12.00 17.10 9.32
CA ALA A 200 -11.35 17.66 10.51
C ALA A 200 -10.46 18.86 10.14
N GLU A 201 -10.26 19.80 11.06
CA GLU A 201 -9.40 20.97 10.86
C GLU A 201 -8.16 20.90 11.75
N ARG A 202 -8.36 20.47 12.99
CA ARG A 202 -7.38 20.49 14.07
C ARG A 202 -6.91 19.08 14.42
N LYS A 203 -5.74 19.01 15.06
CA LYS A 203 -5.11 17.74 15.44
C LYS A 203 -5.83 17.06 16.61
N ASP A 204 -6.55 17.81 17.45
CA ASP A 204 -7.32 17.29 18.59
C ASP A 204 -8.59 16.53 18.16
N GLU A 205 -9.00 16.67 16.89
CA GLU A 205 -10.08 15.89 16.28
C GLU A 205 -9.63 14.50 15.78
N LEU A 206 -8.36 14.14 15.99
CA LEU A 206 -7.78 12.84 15.64
C LEU A 206 -7.44 12.03 16.90
N VAL A 207 -7.77 10.74 16.85
CA VAL A 207 -7.32 9.75 17.84
C VAL A 207 -6.60 8.58 17.16
N VAL A 208 -5.59 8.05 17.83
CA VAL A 208 -4.90 6.82 17.38
C VAL A 208 -5.51 5.63 18.08
N GLY A 209 -5.69 4.51 17.39
CA GLY A 209 -6.39 3.33 17.91
C GLY A 209 -5.80 2.70 19.18
N ARG A 210 -4.55 3.03 19.52
CA ARG A 210 -3.90 2.63 20.80
C ARG A 210 -4.32 3.52 21.98
N ASP A 211 -4.72 4.75 21.71
CA ASP A 211 -5.14 5.74 22.70
C ASP A 211 -6.65 5.67 22.95
N LEU A 212 -7.37 4.89 22.13
CA LEU A 212 -8.76 4.53 22.37
C LEU A 212 -8.86 3.59 23.58
N PRO A 213 -9.82 3.83 24.50
CA PRO A 213 -10.08 2.92 25.61
C PRO A 213 -10.40 1.52 25.07
N ASP A 214 -9.83 0.47 25.69
CA ASP A 214 -10.24 -0.90 25.40
C ASP A 214 -11.60 -1.17 26.06
N THR A 215 -12.66 -0.80 25.36
CA THR A 215 -14.04 -1.08 25.77
C THR A 215 -14.62 -2.17 24.88
N GLU A 216 -15.18 -3.21 25.50
CA GLU A 216 -15.93 -4.25 24.78
C GLU A 216 -17.29 -3.73 24.28
N SER A 217 -17.73 -2.56 24.75
CA SER A 217 -19.01 -1.93 24.43
C SER A 217 -18.83 -0.44 24.13
N GLY A 218 -19.30 -0.03 22.96
CA GLY A 218 -19.25 1.36 22.50
C GLY A 218 -20.19 2.33 23.22
N ASP A 219 -21.05 1.83 24.12
CA ASP A 219 -21.95 2.64 24.95
C ASP A 219 -21.33 3.04 26.31
N ASP A 220 -20.03 2.79 26.49
CA ASP A 220 -19.31 3.26 27.68
C ASP A 220 -19.33 4.81 27.72
N PRO A 221 -19.88 5.44 28.77
CA PRO A 221 -19.94 6.89 28.90
C PRO A 221 -18.57 7.56 28.78
N THR A 222 -17.51 6.90 29.23
CA THR A 222 -16.13 7.40 29.15
C THR A 222 -15.62 7.38 27.71
N PHE A 223 -16.06 6.41 26.90
CA PHE A 223 -15.74 6.32 25.47
C PHE A 223 -16.48 7.40 24.69
N VAL A 224 -17.79 7.54 24.91
CA VAL A 224 -18.63 8.56 24.24
C VAL A 224 -18.08 9.97 24.47
N GLU A 225 -17.73 10.29 25.71
CA GLU A 225 -17.18 11.61 26.05
C GLU A 225 -15.81 11.86 25.40
N HIS A 226 -15.00 10.81 25.22
CA HIS A 226 -13.68 10.91 24.58
C HIS A 226 -13.75 11.09 23.07
N VAL A 227 -14.79 10.57 22.42
CA VAL A 227 -14.89 10.53 20.96
C VAL A 227 -15.87 11.54 20.37
N LYS A 228 -16.61 12.27 21.21
CA LYS A 228 -17.65 13.23 20.78
C LYS A 228 -17.12 14.33 19.85
N ASP A 229 -15.87 14.76 20.07
CA ASP A 229 -15.20 15.81 19.31
C ASP A 229 -14.14 15.22 18.34
N VAL A 230 -14.13 13.89 18.18
CA VAL A 230 -13.16 13.18 17.34
C VAL A 230 -13.84 12.77 16.03
N HIS A 231 -13.24 13.18 14.92
CA HIS A 231 -13.72 12.89 13.57
C HIS A 231 -12.78 11.98 12.79
N VAL A 232 -11.55 11.76 13.27
CA VAL A 232 -10.55 10.93 12.58
C VAL A 232 -9.99 9.86 13.52
N PHE A 233 -10.12 8.60 13.12
CA PHE A 233 -9.58 7.47 13.85
C PHE A 233 -8.49 6.79 13.01
N ALA A 234 -7.23 6.88 13.44
CA ALA A 234 -6.07 6.34 12.73
C ALA A 234 -5.51 5.08 13.40
N ARG A 235 -4.88 4.18 12.62
CA ARG A 235 -4.36 2.87 13.07
C ARG A 235 -5.37 2.04 13.87
N VAL A 236 -6.63 2.03 13.44
CA VAL A 236 -7.68 1.25 14.09
C VAL A 236 -7.76 -0.15 13.46
N SER A 237 -7.63 -1.19 14.29
CA SER A 237 -7.80 -2.58 13.84
C SER A 237 -9.27 -2.89 13.48
N PRO A 238 -9.56 -3.87 12.60
CA PRO A 238 -10.92 -4.17 12.14
C PRO A 238 -11.94 -4.41 13.26
N CYS A 239 -11.53 -5.08 14.34
CA CYS A 239 -12.38 -5.29 15.53
C CYS A 239 -12.74 -3.97 16.24
N LYS A 240 -11.78 -3.04 16.35
CA LYS A 240 -11.98 -1.75 17.03
C LYS A 240 -12.79 -0.75 16.18
N SER A 241 -12.76 -0.86 14.86
CA SER A 241 -13.57 -0.02 13.95
C SER A 241 -15.07 -0.27 14.17
N CYS A 242 -15.49 -1.54 14.30
CA CYS A 242 -16.88 -1.88 14.60
C CYS A 242 -17.37 -1.30 15.94
N THR A 243 -16.51 -1.28 16.96
CA THR A 243 -16.85 -0.70 18.27
C THR A 243 -16.95 0.83 18.23
N SER A 244 -16.06 1.50 17.51
CA SER A 244 -16.09 2.97 17.32
C SER A 244 -17.36 3.45 16.60
N CYS A 245 -17.90 2.67 15.66
CA CYS A 245 -19.14 3.02 14.96
C CYS A 245 -20.42 2.87 15.80
N ARG A 246 -20.43 2.04 16.85
CA ARG A 246 -21.62 1.78 17.68
C ARG A 246 -22.19 3.02 18.38
N PRO A 247 -21.40 3.88 19.05
CA PRO A 247 -21.93 5.09 19.66
C PRO A 247 -22.48 6.08 18.64
N CYS A 248 -21.93 6.12 17.41
CA CYS A 248 -22.53 6.92 16.33
C CYS A 248 -23.94 6.40 15.98
N ALA A 249 -24.12 5.07 15.92
CA ALA A 249 -25.42 4.47 15.65
C ALA A 249 -26.44 4.73 16.77
N SER A 250 -26.03 4.71 18.05
CA SER A 250 -26.92 5.02 19.18
C SER A 250 -27.23 6.52 19.31
N TRP A 251 -26.29 7.41 18.96
CA TRP A 251 -26.51 8.86 18.85
C TRP A 251 -27.54 9.24 17.78
N VAL A 252 -27.50 8.59 16.62
CA VAL A 252 -28.50 8.82 15.55
C VAL A 252 -29.92 8.46 16.03
N THR A 253 -30.07 7.45 16.88
CA THR A 253 -31.38 7.04 17.40
C THR A 253 -31.94 7.93 18.52
N SER A 254 -31.12 8.80 19.12
CA SER A 254 -31.50 9.63 20.28
C SER A 254 -31.67 11.12 19.96
N SER A 255 -31.43 11.53 18.71
CA SER A 255 -31.65 12.91 18.26
C SER A 255 -33.13 13.22 17.95
N PRO A 256 -33.71 14.31 18.49
CA PRO A 256 -35.11 14.68 18.25
C PRO A 256 -35.24 15.41 16.92
N SER A 257 -35.27 14.70 15.79
CA SER A 257 -35.70 15.27 14.51
C SER A 257 -36.52 14.26 13.70
N PRO A 258 -37.73 14.61 13.22
CA PRO A 258 -38.61 13.69 12.53
C PRO A 258 -38.29 13.67 11.03
N ALA A 259 -37.37 12.81 10.61
CA ALA A 259 -37.23 12.46 9.19
C ALA A 259 -36.69 11.02 9.06
N THR A 260 -37.62 10.08 8.92
CA THR A 260 -37.45 8.73 8.33
C THR A 260 -36.05 8.11 8.44
N ALA A 261 -35.76 7.49 9.58
CA ALA A 261 -34.65 6.57 9.74
C ALA A 261 -34.99 5.22 9.07
N SER A 262 -34.41 4.94 7.91
CA SER A 262 -34.31 3.57 7.39
C SER A 262 -32.99 2.96 7.85
N THR A 263 -33.07 2.16 8.92
CA THR A 263 -31.95 1.36 9.41
C THR A 263 -31.80 0.11 8.54
N MET A 264 -30.74 0.06 7.71
CA MET A 264 -30.30 -1.21 7.10
C MET A 264 -29.44 -1.96 8.14
N HIS A 265 -30.02 -2.97 8.78
CA HIS A 265 -29.25 -3.94 9.57
C HIS A 265 -28.53 -4.90 8.62
N LEU A 266 -27.21 -4.77 8.51
CA LEU A 266 -26.35 -5.83 8.00
C LEU A 266 -25.97 -6.74 9.18
N PRO A 267 -26.34 -8.03 9.18
CA PRO A 267 -25.93 -8.94 10.23
C PRO A 267 -24.42 -9.25 10.11
N CYS A 268 -23.72 -9.05 11.21
CA CYS A 268 -22.33 -9.47 11.39
C CYS A 268 -22.31 -11.01 11.55
N ALA A 269 -21.71 -11.74 10.60
CA ALA A 269 -21.52 -13.18 10.71
C ALA A 269 -20.37 -13.48 11.71
N PRO A 270 -20.52 -14.48 12.60
CA PRO A 270 -19.47 -14.84 13.56
C PRO A 270 -18.27 -15.50 12.86
N PRO A 271 -17.07 -15.47 13.48
CA PRO A 271 -15.86 -16.06 12.91
C PRO A 271 -15.94 -17.58 13.00
N THR A 272 -16.20 -18.26 11.89
CA THR A 272 -15.96 -19.69 11.78
C THR A 272 -14.50 -19.95 11.45
N SER A 273 -13.87 -20.67 12.35
CA SER A 273 -12.58 -21.33 12.23
C SER A 273 -12.52 -22.26 11.01
N ALA A 274 -11.30 -22.42 10.48
CA ALA A 274 -10.84 -23.46 9.56
C ALA A 274 -11.42 -23.44 8.13
N TRP A 275 -10.60 -23.03 7.16
CA TRP A 275 -10.66 -23.55 5.80
C TRP A 275 -9.35 -24.29 5.47
N PRO A 276 -9.40 -25.60 5.17
CA PRO A 276 -8.24 -26.41 4.85
C PRO A 276 -7.77 -26.12 3.42
N TRP A 277 -6.47 -26.30 3.19
CA TRP A 277 -5.89 -26.39 1.85
C TRP A 277 -6.69 -27.40 1.00
N ALA A 278 -7.21 -26.96 -0.15
CA ALA A 278 -7.70 -27.81 -1.22
C ALA A 278 -6.90 -27.50 -2.51
N PRO A 279 -6.55 -28.52 -3.31
CA PRO A 279 -5.64 -28.38 -4.44
C PRO A 279 -6.31 -27.71 -5.66
N ALA A 280 -5.47 -27.16 -6.54
CA ALA A 280 -5.86 -26.41 -7.73
C ALA A 280 -6.83 -27.18 -8.66
N PRO A 281 -7.81 -26.51 -9.30
CA PRO A 281 -8.65 -27.13 -10.30
C PRO A 281 -7.85 -27.40 -11.59
N THR A 282 -7.88 -28.67 -12.01
CA THR A 282 -7.43 -29.11 -13.34
C THR A 282 -8.45 -28.70 -14.39
N TRP A 283 -8.02 -27.91 -15.38
CA TRP A 283 -8.85 -27.52 -16.52
C TRP A 283 -8.82 -28.60 -17.62
N PRO A 284 -9.95 -28.93 -18.26
CA PRO A 284 -9.97 -29.85 -19.39
C PRO A 284 -9.31 -29.19 -20.62
N ARG A 285 -8.31 -29.88 -21.19
CA ARG A 285 -7.69 -29.51 -22.47
C ARG A 285 -8.70 -29.71 -23.61
N THR A 286 -9.09 -28.64 -24.29
CA THR A 286 -9.68 -28.74 -25.62
C THR A 286 -8.56 -29.04 -26.64
N PRO A 287 -8.73 -30.02 -27.55
CA PRO A 287 -7.77 -30.27 -28.61
C PRO A 287 -7.87 -29.18 -29.70
N PRO A 288 -6.77 -28.87 -30.41
CA PRO A 288 -6.79 -27.89 -31.50
C PRO A 288 -7.58 -28.40 -32.71
N PRO A 289 -8.16 -27.51 -33.53
CA PRO A 289 -8.83 -27.90 -34.77
C PRO A 289 -7.83 -28.43 -35.79
N SER A 290 -8.22 -29.49 -36.48
CA SER A 290 -7.47 -30.06 -37.59
C SER A 290 -7.54 -29.17 -38.84
N SER A 291 -6.38 -28.80 -39.36
CA SER A 291 -6.14 -28.42 -40.75
C SER A 291 -4.72 -28.81 -41.11
#